data_AF-A0A445FNM5-F1
#
_entry.id   AF-A0A445FNM5-F1
#
_cell.length_a   1.000
_cell.length_b   1.000
_cell.length_c   1.000
_cell.angle_alpha   90.00
_cell.angle_beta   90.00
_cell.angle_gamma   90.00
#
_symmetry.space_group_name_H-M   'P 1'
#
loop_
_entity.id
_entity.type
_entity.pdbx_description
1 polymer ?
#
loop_
_entity_poly.entity_id
_entity_poly.type
_entity_poly.pdbx_seq_one_letter_code
_entity_poly.pdbx_strand_id
1 'polypeptide(L)'
;MNHTRLESCHESPLKVYKFCFVPEKLGDMVILLIRFGILVCLVASISLALHSAFSKPDRWFPLPEHIRAVQNTSVIDNRPTNISHLQFGIAGSANTWHGRSNYTKLWWDPNTTRGYVWLDKKPKILHSDILVPPYQISRGWTRFKHVHSASAVRIARIVYESFKLGLPNVRWFVMGDDDTVFFTENLVTVLGKYDHNEMYYIGGNSESVEQDVMHSYNMAFGGGGFAISYALAAQLAKIMDGCLSRYFYFYGSDQRVWACIHEIGVPLTRENGFHQFDIRGNPYGFLAAHPLVPLVSLHHLDQLSPFFPNQTQLHSMKKLISAYHIDPARIVQQSICYDHKRRWSISISWGYTIQIYTKLLIAADLQMPLQTFQTWRSWKDGPFIFNTRPMSSDPCQQPARFFLDQATKVGKSGSITIYKRHEGKEAKCNREGTNNEEVQRIRVSALKLDPEYWKNVPLSLSLPLSPHTHACTYN
;
A
#
# COMPACT_ATOMS: atom_id res chain seq x y z
N MET A 1 48.34 18.19 -30.92
CA MET A 1 49.56 18.29 -30.07
C MET A 1 49.18 17.74 -28.71
N ASN A 2 49.65 16.62 -28.15
CA ASN A 2 50.78 15.69 -28.36
C ASN A 2 50.25 14.25 -28.14
N HIS A 3 50.49 13.26 -29.01
CA HIS A 3 51.61 12.28 -28.98
C HIS A 3 51.64 11.43 -27.69
N THR A 4 51.72 10.07 -27.67
CA THR A 4 52.34 9.09 -28.59
C THR A 4 52.02 7.63 -28.17
N ARG A 5 51.87 6.71 -29.16
CA ARG A 5 52.48 5.33 -29.38
C ARG A 5 52.49 4.26 -28.24
N LEU A 6 52.49 2.93 -28.45
CA LEU A 6 52.89 2.02 -29.56
C LEU A 6 52.39 0.55 -29.29
N GLU A 7 51.99 -0.19 -30.36
CA GLU A 7 52.30 -1.60 -30.78
C GLU A 7 52.31 -2.83 -29.81
N SER A 8 52.15 -4.12 -30.19
CA SER A 8 51.75 -4.90 -31.42
C SER A 8 51.88 -6.44 -31.16
N CYS A 9 51.33 -7.25 -32.10
CA CYS A 9 51.71 -8.65 -32.49
C CYS A 9 51.24 -9.85 -31.63
N HIS A 10 50.89 -11.05 -32.11
CA HIS A 10 50.70 -11.69 -33.44
C HIS A 10 50.08 -13.11 -33.24
N GLU A 11 49.47 -13.68 -34.29
CA GLU A 11 48.87 -15.03 -34.39
C GLU A 11 49.83 -16.22 -34.68
N SER A 12 49.29 -17.46 -34.50
CA SER A 12 49.50 -18.73 -35.28
C SER A 12 50.48 -19.81 -34.76
N PRO A 13 50.45 -21.09 -35.23
CA PRO A 13 49.36 -22.09 -35.23
C PRO A 13 49.78 -23.50 -34.70
N LEU A 14 48.80 -24.41 -34.48
CA LEU A 14 48.95 -25.77 -33.93
C LEU A 14 49.56 -26.80 -34.92
N LYS A 15 50.52 -27.61 -34.43
CA LYS A 15 51.02 -28.86 -35.05
C LYS A 15 50.48 -30.07 -34.28
N VAL A 16 49.93 -31.04 -35.01
CA VAL A 16 49.54 -32.37 -34.50
C VAL A 16 50.76 -33.30 -34.50
N TYR A 17 51.02 -33.97 -33.38
CA TYR A 17 51.81 -35.21 -33.31
C TYR A 17 50.97 -36.29 -32.63
N LYS A 18 50.98 -37.48 -33.22
CA LYS A 18 50.25 -38.67 -32.78
C LYS A 18 51.28 -39.71 -32.29
N PHE A 19 50.85 -40.50 -31.30
CA PHE A 19 51.45 -41.72 -30.72
C PHE A 19 52.62 -41.51 -29.74
N CYS A 20 52.80 -42.26 -28.65
CA CYS A 20 52.36 -43.61 -28.24
C CYS A 20 52.73 -43.75 -26.73
N PHE A 21 51.97 -44.30 -25.77
CA PHE A 21 51.84 -45.71 -25.38
C PHE A 21 51.12 -45.70 -24.01
N VAL A 22 50.03 -46.44 -23.82
CA VAL A 22 49.45 -46.69 -22.48
C VAL A 22 49.85 -48.12 -22.09
N PRO A 23 50.56 -48.33 -20.97
CA PRO A 23 50.90 -49.68 -20.54
C PRO A 23 49.63 -50.39 -20.06
N GLU A 24 49.43 -51.65 -20.47
CA GLU A 24 48.23 -52.47 -20.18
C GLU A 24 47.83 -52.46 -18.69
N LYS A 25 48.79 -52.33 -17.76
CA LYS A 25 48.54 -52.25 -16.32
C LYS A 25 47.79 -50.99 -15.85
N LEU A 26 47.79 -49.89 -16.61
CA LEU A 26 47.09 -48.66 -16.24
C LEU A 26 45.60 -48.75 -16.58
N GLY A 27 45.25 -49.45 -17.67
CA GLY A 27 43.86 -49.71 -18.06
C GLY A 27 43.14 -50.57 -17.01
N ASP A 28 43.81 -51.63 -16.53
CA ASP A 28 43.27 -52.50 -15.48
C ASP A 28 43.06 -51.77 -14.16
N MET A 29 43.98 -50.89 -13.77
CA MET A 29 43.83 -50.03 -12.58
C MET A 29 42.63 -49.07 -12.70
N VAL A 30 42.43 -48.46 -13.87
CA VAL A 30 41.29 -47.56 -14.10
C VAL A 30 39.97 -48.34 -14.07
N ILE A 31 39.94 -49.54 -14.66
CA ILE A 31 38.76 -50.41 -14.62
C ILE A 31 38.47 -50.85 -13.18
N LEU A 32 39.50 -51.15 -12.38
CA LEU A 32 39.36 -51.51 -10.97
C LEU A 32 38.78 -50.34 -10.14
N LEU A 33 39.26 -49.11 -10.39
CA LEU A 33 38.77 -47.89 -9.73
C LEU A 33 37.32 -47.58 -10.11
N ILE A 34 36.95 -47.76 -11.38
CA ILE A 34 35.57 -47.58 -11.85
C ILE A 34 34.66 -48.62 -11.20
N ARG A 35 35.08 -49.90 -11.16
CA ARG A 35 34.30 -50.97 -10.50
C ARG A 35 34.15 -50.72 -9.00
N PHE A 36 35.20 -50.23 -8.34
CA PHE A 36 35.15 -49.86 -6.94
C PHE A 36 34.22 -48.66 -6.72
N GLY A 37 34.27 -47.64 -7.57
CA GLY A 37 33.36 -46.49 -7.53
C GLY A 37 31.89 -46.89 -7.71
N ILE A 38 31.60 -47.76 -8.68
CA ILE A 38 30.25 -48.30 -8.91
C ILE A 38 29.77 -49.10 -7.69
N LEU A 39 30.63 -49.91 -7.08
CA LEU A 39 30.30 -50.68 -5.89
C LEU A 39 29.98 -49.77 -4.71
N VAL A 40 30.76 -48.71 -4.50
CA VAL A 40 30.50 -47.71 -3.44
C VAL A 40 29.17 -47.00 -3.69
N CYS A 41 28.87 -46.60 -4.93
CA CYS A 41 27.59 -45.98 -5.28
C CYS A 41 26.40 -46.94 -5.08
N LEU A 42 26.56 -48.22 -5.40
CA LEU A 42 25.53 -49.24 -5.16
C LEU A 42 25.29 -49.45 -3.67
N VAL A 43 26.35 -49.58 -2.88
CA VAL A 43 26.24 -49.74 -1.42
C VAL A 43 25.61 -48.49 -0.80
N ALA A 44 25.98 -47.29 -1.23
CA ALA A 44 25.37 -46.05 -0.75
C ALA A 44 23.88 -45.96 -1.14
N SER A 45 23.52 -46.34 -2.36
CA SER A 45 22.13 -46.32 -2.85
C SER A 45 21.26 -47.35 -2.12
N ILE A 46 21.78 -48.56 -1.91
CA ILE A 46 21.09 -49.60 -1.13
C ILE A 46 20.98 -49.17 0.33
N SER A 47 22.02 -48.58 0.91
CA SER A 47 21.97 -48.06 2.28
C SER A 47 20.93 -46.93 2.42
N LEU A 48 20.83 -46.04 1.43
CA LEU A 48 19.82 -44.97 1.42
C LEU A 48 18.41 -45.53 1.24
N ALA A 49 18.23 -46.55 0.39
CA ALA A 49 16.95 -47.22 0.17
C ALA A 49 16.51 -48.04 1.39
N LEU A 50 17.44 -48.71 2.07
CA LEU A 50 17.18 -49.39 3.34
C LEU A 50 16.89 -48.38 4.45
N HIS A 51 17.62 -47.25 4.49
CA HIS A 51 17.33 -46.18 5.43
C HIS A 51 15.96 -45.57 5.16
N SER A 52 15.55 -45.33 3.92
CA SER A 52 14.20 -44.82 3.64
C SER A 52 13.10 -45.85 3.88
N ALA A 53 13.36 -47.14 3.66
CA ALA A 53 12.38 -48.21 3.86
C ALA A 53 12.22 -48.63 5.34
N PHE A 54 13.26 -48.50 6.16
CA PHE A 54 13.29 -48.96 7.55
C PHE A 54 13.42 -47.86 8.59
N SER A 55 13.78 -46.62 8.21
CA SER A 55 13.61 -45.47 9.08
C SER A 55 12.13 -45.16 9.18
N LYS A 56 11.54 -45.52 10.33
CA LYS A 56 10.23 -45.04 10.72
C LYS A 56 10.23 -43.51 10.57
N PRO A 57 9.18 -42.89 10.02
CA PRO A 57 9.08 -41.45 10.07
C PRO A 57 9.04 -41.08 11.55
N ASP A 58 10.12 -40.50 12.07
CA ASP A 58 10.05 -39.75 13.30
C ASP A 58 8.97 -38.69 13.06
N ARG A 59 7.81 -38.91 13.68
CA ARG A 59 6.68 -38.00 13.68
C ARG A 59 7.12 -36.73 14.41
N TRP A 60 7.83 -35.85 13.71
CA TRP A 60 8.15 -34.51 14.18
C TRP A 60 7.13 -33.46 13.74
N PHE A 61 6.03 -33.92 13.12
CA PHE A 61 4.79 -33.17 13.13
C PHE A 61 3.87 -33.80 14.17
N PRO A 62 3.68 -33.18 15.34
CA PRO A 62 2.47 -33.45 16.10
C PRO A 62 1.33 -32.99 15.20
N LEU A 63 0.63 -33.95 14.60
CA LEU A 63 -0.77 -33.72 14.23
C LEU A 63 -1.44 -33.22 15.52
N PRO A 64 -2.18 -32.09 15.52
CA PRO A 64 -2.85 -31.65 16.74
C PRO A 64 -3.95 -32.66 17.10
N GLU A 65 -3.62 -33.68 17.89
CA GLU A 65 -4.61 -34.35 18.71
C GLU A 65 -5.13 -33.32 19.70
N HIS A 66 -6.45 -33.12 19.64
CA HIS A 66 -7.20 -32.04 20.25
C HIS A 66 -6.97 -30.64 19.67
N ILE A 67 -7.68 -30.37 18.56
CA ILE A 67 -8.49 -29.14 18.49
C ILE A 67 -9.52 -29.21 19.64
N ARG A 68 -9.07 -28.96 20.88
CA ARG A 68 -9.86 -28.10 21.75
C ARG A 68 -9.57 -26.71 21.23
N ALA A 69 -10.26 -26.36 20.15
CA ALA A 69 -10.62 -24.98 19.98
C ALA A 69 -11.14 -24.57 21.36
N VAL A 70 -10.54 -23.53 21.94
CA VAL A 70 -11.31 -22.69 22.82
C VAL A 70 -12.41 -22.14 21.92
N GLN A 71 -13.45 -22.96 21.71
CA GLN A 71 -14.79 -22.49 21.47
C GLN A 71 -15.16 -21.80 22.78
N ASN A 72 -14.57 -20.62 23.01
CA ASN A 72 -15.44 -19.51 23.35
C ASN A 72 -16.48 -19.58 22.25
N THR A 73 -17.69 -19.98 22.60
CA THR A 73 -18.86 -19.95 21.75
C THR A 73 -18.87 -18.61 21.03
N SER A 74 -18.21 -18.56 19.86
CA SER A 74 -18.34 -17.47 18.93
C SER A 74 -19.71 -17.74 18.38
N VAL A 75 -20.71 -17.12 19.01
CA VAL A 75 -21.94 -16.77 18.31
C VAL A 75 -21.47 -16.32 16.93
N ILE A 76 -21.81 -17.09 15.89
CA ILE A 76 -21.45 -16.71 14.53
C ILE A 76 -22.13 -15.37 14.30
N ASP A 77 -21.37 -14.30 14.49
CA ASP A 77 -21.89 -12.96 14.43
C ASP A 77 -21.99 -12.56 12.96
N ASN A 78 -23.11 -12.96 12.36
CA ASN A 78 -23.44 -12.66 10.97
C ASN A 78 -23.74 -11.16 10.74
N ARG A 79 -23.61 -10.30 11.76
CA ARG A 79 -23.76 -8.86 11.56
C ARG A 79 -22.68 -8.34 10.60
N PRO A 80 -22.98 -7.34 9.76
CA PRO A 80 -21.98 -6.69 8.92
C PRO A 80 -20.78 -6.18 9.73
N THR A 81 -19.59 -6.23 9.13
CA THR A 81 -18.38 -5.62 9.69
C THR A 81 -18.62 -4.13 9.94
N ASN A 82 -18.19 -3.62 11.09
CA ASN A 82 -18.30 -2.22 11.48
C ASN A 82 -17.01 -1.82 12.22
N ILE A 83 -16.87 -0.53 12.59
CA ILE A 83 -15.63 -0.03 13.19
C ILE A 83 -15.24 -0.74 14.49
N SER A 84 -16.22 -1.20 15.29
CA SER A 84 -15.98 -1.91 16.53
C SER A 84 -15.36 -3.30 16.32
N HIS A 85 -15.36 -3.83 15.09
CA HIS A 85 -14.73 -5.10 14.75
C HIS A 85 -13.25 -4.98 14.38
N LEU A 86 -12.76 -3.77 14.11
CA LEU A 86 -11.37 -3.50 13.75
C LEU A 86 -10.55 -3.22 15.02
N GLN A 87 -9.33 -3.72 15.07
CA GLN A 87 -8.34 -3.38 16.08
C GLN A 87 -7.12 -2.77 15.39
N PHE A 88 -6.85 -1.50 15.67
CA PHE A 88 -5.70 -0.79 15.10
C PHE A 88 -4.42 -1.07 15.90
N GLY A 89 -3.35 -1.46 15.20
CA GLY A 89 -1.99 -1.58 15.71
C GLY A 89 -1.11 -0.54 15.03
N ILE A 90 -0.96 0.62 15.66
CA ILE A 90 -0.20 1.74 15.09
C ILE A 90 1.27 1.62 15.47
N ALA A 91 2.15 1.49 14.49
CA ALA A 91 3.58 1.40 14.70
C ALA A 91 4.16 2.81 14.91
N GLY A 92 4.78 3.05 16.07
CA GLY A 92 5.42 4.34 16.35
C GLY A 92 6.71 4.19 17.14
N SER A 93 7.38 5.33 17.34
CA SER A 93 8.46 5.44 18.32
C SER A 93 8.14 6.53 19.34
N ALA A 94 8.51 6.28 20.60
CA ALA A 94 8.35 7.25 21.68
C ALA A 94 9.06 8.60 21.39
N ASN A 95 10.09 8.59 20.53
CA ASN A 95 10.82 9.80 20.15
C ASN A 95 10.06 10.67 19.13
N THR A 96 9.32 10.06 18.20
CA THR A 96 8.63 10.74 17.09
C THR A 96 7.13 10.94 17.35
N TRP A 97 6.56 10.14 18.24
CA TRP A 97 5.12 10.09 18.52
C TRP A 97 4.51 11.46 18.81
N HIS A 98 5.20 12.31 19.58
CA HIS A 98 4.68 13.64 19.91
C HIS A 98 4.37 14.48 18.66
N GLY A 99 5.26 14.49 17.66
CA GLY A 99 5.05 15.22 16.42
C GLY A 99 4.04 14.54 15.49
N ARG A 100 4.19 13.23 15.33
CA ARG A 100 3.43 12.43 14.34
C ARG A 100 1.98 12.13 14.75
N SER A 101 1.70 12.07 16.06
CA SER A 101 0.35 11.84 16.59
C SER A 101 -0.69 12.83 16.08
N ASN A 102 -0.28 14.02 15.62
CA ASN A 102 -1.17 14.99 14.98
C ASN A 102 -1.92 14.43 13.75
N TYR A 103 -1.32 13.49 13.01
CA TYR A 103 -2.00 12.80 11.91
C TYR A 103 -3.00 11.77 12.43
N THR A 104 -2.65 11.03 13.49
CA THR A 104 -3.57 10.09 14.13
C THR A 104 -4.83 10.79 14.67
N LYS A 105 -4.68 11.99 15.26
CA LYS A 105 -5.80 12.80 15.76
C LYS A 105 -6.82 13.19 14.70
N LEU A 106 -6.50 13.08 13.41
CA LEU A 106 -7.42 13.43 12.32
C LEU A 106 -8.52 12.38 12.12
N TRP A 107 -8.28 11.13 12.49
CA TRP A 107 -9.17 10.01 12.17
C TRP A 107 -9.50 9.12 13.36
N TRP A 108 -8.69 9.17 14.43
CA TRP A 108 -8.95 8.42 15.65
C TRP A 108 -10.17 8.97 16.38
N ASP A 109 -11.11 8.11 16.73
CA ASP A 109 -12.26 8.45 17.56
C ASP A 109 -12.22 7.62 18.86
N PRO A 110 -11.96 8.24 20.02
CA PRO A 110 -11.83 7.53 21.29
C PRO A 110 -13.10 6.80 21.73
N ASN A 111 -14.27 7.15 21.19
CA ASN A 111 -15.54 6.53 21.56
C ASN A 111 -15.86 5.28 20.72
N THR A 112 -15.31 5.18 19.51
CA THR A 112 -15.72 4.13 18.54
C THR A 112 -14.55 3.28 18.03
N THR A 113 -13.36 3.87 17.88
CA THR A 113 -12.16 3.13 17.48
C THR A 113 -11.52 2.43 18.68
N ARG A 114 -10.84 1.31 18.41
CA ARG A 114 -10.08 0.56 19.41
C ARG A 114 -8.76 0.08 18.85
N GLY A 115 -7.77 -0.05 19.71
CA GLY A 115 -6.41 -0.31 19.28
C GLY A 115 -5.39 0.42 20.14
N TYR A 116 -4.13 0.31 19.73
CA TYR A 116 -3.01 0.88 20.47
C TYR A 116 -1.94 1.41 19.52
N VAL A 117 -1.24 2.45 19.96
CA VAL A 117 0.06 2.79 19.41
C VAL A 117 1.15 1.99 20.12
N TRP A 118 1.98 1.29 19.36
CA TRP A 118 3.03 0.42 19.87
C TRP A 118 4.38 1.12 19.78
N LEU A 119 4.91 1.47 20.95
CA LEU A 119 6.14 2.24 21.10
C LEU A 119 7.32 1.34 21.51
N ASP A 120 8.53 1.81 21.22
CA ASP A 120 9.79 1.15 21.60
C ASP A 120 10.11 1.27 23.09
N LYS A 121 9.57 2.31 23.75
CA LYS A 121 9.76 2.61 25.17
C LYS A 121 8.66 3.53 25.67
N LYS A 122 8.68 3.83 26.98
CA LYS A 122 7.75 4.80 27.58
C LYS A 122 7.98 6.21 26.99
N PRO A 123 6.93 6.91 26.52
CA PRO A 123 7.05 8.28 26.04
C PRO A 123 7.38 9.24 27.20
N LYS A 124 8.20 10.26 26.92
CA LYS A 124 8.58 11.29 27.91
C LYS A 124 7.42 12.20 28.30
N ILE A 125 6.53 12.47 27.35
CA ILE A 125 5.34 13.31 27.52
C ILE A 125 4.15 12.37 27.77
N LEU A 126 3.64 12.40 28.99
CA LEU A 126 2.52 11.58 29.49
C LEU A 126 1.17 12.28 29.32
N HIS A 127 1.02 13.19 28.37
CA HIS A 127 -0.29 13.78 28.13
C HIS A 127 -1.22 12.72 27.55
N SER A 128 -2.23 12.35 28.34
CA SER A 128 -3.40 11.61 27.88
C SER A 128 -4.24 12.54 27.00
N ASP A 129 -3.74 12.84 25.81
CA ASP A 129 -4.58 13.42 24.79
C ASP A 129 -5.62 12.34 24.42
N ILE A 130 -6.88 12.56 24.77
CA ILE A 130 -7.96 11.60 24.54
C ILE A 130 -8.16 11.39 23.03
N LEU A 131 -7.66 12.30 22.19
CA LEU A 131 -7.76 12.22 20.73
C LEU A 131 -6.70 11.29 20.09
N VAL A 132 -5.89 10.59 20.87
CA VAL A 132 -4.94 9.59 20.36
C VAL A 132 -5.17 8.22 20.99
N PRO A 133 -4.81 7.11 20.30
CA PRO A 133 -4.91 5.78 20.88
C PRO A 133 -4.04 5.64 22.14
N PRO A 134 -4.47 4.81 23.10
CA PRO A 134 -3.61 4.43 24.22
C PRO A 134 -2.33 3.76 23.70
N TYR A 135 -1.22 3.92 24.40
CA TYR A 135 0.04 3.30 24.00
C TYR A 135 0.27 1.94 24.68
N GLN A 136 0.98 1.07 23.98
CA GLN A 136 1.61 -0.13 24.50
C GLN A 136 3.11 -0.08 24.22
N ILE A 137 3.89 -0.77 25.04
CA ILE A 137 5.34 -0.94 24.80
C ILE A 137 5.54 -2.32 24.21
N SER A 138 6.13 -2.41 23.02
CA SER A 138 6.46 -3.71 22.41
C SER A 138 7.54 -4.43 23.22
N ARG A 139 7.32 -5.71 23.54
CA ARG A 139 8.19 -6.51 24.43
C ARG A 139 8.73 -7.75 23.75
N GLY A 140 9.92 -8.21 24.16
CA GLY A 140 10.47 -9.50 23.74
C GLY A 140 11.08 -9.52 22.33
N TRP A 141 11.17 -8.39 21.63
CA TRP A 141 11.84 -8.27 20.33
C TRP A 141 13.36 -8.15 20.45
N THR A 142 13.89 -7.85 21.65
CA THR A 142 15.34 -7.76 21.92
C THR A 142 16.05 -9.11 21.94
N ARG A 143 15.31 -10.23 22.01
CA ARG A 143 15.88 -11.59 21.97
C ARG A 143 16.36 -11.99 20.57
N PHE A 144 15.91 -11.30 19.53
CA PHE A 144 16.30 -11.57 18.15
C PHE A 144 17.70 -10.99 17.92
N LYS A 145 18.71 -11.85 17.95
CA LYS A 145 20.11 -11.50 17.69
C LYS A 145 20.40 -11.56 16.19
N HIS A 146 21.40 -10.80 15.74
CA HIS A 146 21.89 -10.82 14.35
C HIS A 146 20.84 -10.46 13.28
N VAL A 147 19.91 -9.55 13.60
CA VAL A 147 18.93 -9.04 12.65
C VAL A 147 19.43 -7.75 12.00
N HIS A 148 19.11 -7.55 10.71
CA HIS A 148 19.49 -6.32 10.01
C HIS A 148 18.81 -5.07 10.59
N SER A 149 17.60 -5.20 11.14
CA SER A 149 16.86 -4.10 11.74
C SER A 149 16.02 -4.57 12.94
N ALA A 150 16.48 -4.27 14.14
CA ALA A 150 15.78 -4.64 15.37
C ALA A 150 14.45 -3.88 15.55
N SER A 151 14.39 -2.63 15.08
CA SER A 151 13.15 -1.84 15.05
C SER A 151 12.12 -2.44 14.10
N ALA A 152 12.53 -2.95 12.94
CA ALA A 152 11.62 -3.63 12.01
C ALA A 152 11.06 -4.94 12.59
N VAL A 153 11.90 -5.72 13.30
CA VAL A 153 11.43 -6.91 14.02
C VAL A 153 10.39 -6.55 15.08
N ARG A 154 10.61 -5.47 15.84
CA ARG A 154 9.64 -4.96 16.80
C ARG A 154 8.31 -4.63 16.12
N ILE A 155 8.35 -3.85 15.03
CA ILE A 155 7.13 -3.42 14.32
C ILE A 155 6.39 -4.62 13.71
N ALA A 156 7.11 -5.57 13.09
CA ALA A 156 6.51 -6.78 12.54
C ALA A 156 5.77 -7.61 13.62
N ARG A 157 6.26 -7.59 14.86
CA ARG A 157 5.64 -8.30 15.99
C ARG A 157 4.36 -7.64 16.49
N ILE A 158 4.03 -6.42 16.10
CA ILE A 158 2.81 -5.74 16.56
C ILE A 158 1.55 -6.54 16.19
N VAL A 159 1.51 -7.23 15.05
CA VAL A 159 0.37 -8.10 14.69
C VAL A 159 0.20 -9.22 15.73
N TYR A 160 1.30 -9.87 16.10
CA TYR A 160 1.34 -10.90 17.13
C TYR A 160 0.94 -10.32 18.50
N GLU A 161 1.51 -9.17 18.89
CA GLU A 161 1.23 -8.56 20.17
C GLU A 161 -0.23 -8.10 20.28
N SER A 162 -0.79 -7.55 19.20
CA SER A 162 -2.19 -7.13 19.09
C SER A 162 -3.14 -8.31 19.21
N PHE A 163 -2.84 -9.44 18.57
CA PHE A 163 -3.60 -10.69 18.72
C PHE A 163 -3.55 -11.22 20.15
N LYS A 164 -2.37 -11.19 20.79
CA LYS A 164 -2.19 -11.68 22.17
C LYS A 164 -2.91 -10.86 23.23
N LEU A 165 -3.35 -9.64 22.93
CA LEU A 165 -4.22 -8.88 23.83
C LEU A 165 -5.58 -9.54 24.05
N GLY A 166 -6.04 -10.38 23.11
CA GLY A 166 -7.27 -11.16 23.29
C GLY A 166 -8.53 -10.30 23.42
N LEU A 167 -8.57 -9.13 22.76
CA LEU A 167 -9.77 -8.28 22.78
C LEU A 167 -10.98 -9.03 22.18
N PRO A 168 -12.18 -8.89 22.77
CA PRO A 168 -13.35 -9.61 22.30
C PRO A 168 -13.84 -9.07 20.95
N ASN A 169 -14.46 -9.94 20.14
CA ASN A 169 -15.13 -9.60 18.88
C ASN A 169 -14.22 -8.85 17.88
N VAL A 170 -12.93 -9.20 17.82
CA VAL A 170 -12.03 -8.73 16.76
C VAL A 170 -12.19 -9.59 15.52
N ARG A 171 -12.41 -8.92 14.38
CA ARG A 171 -12.49 -9.55 13.07
C ARG A 171 -11.26 -9.23 12.22
N TRP A 172 -10.72 -8.02 12.38
CA TRP A 172 -9.63 -7.48 11.58
C TRP A 172 -8.60 -6.78 12.46
N PHE A 173 -7.33 -7.15 12.29
CA PHE A 173 -6.18 -6.44 12.83
C PHE A 173 -5.65 -5.50 11.75
N VAL A 174 -5.79 -4.19 11.97
CA VAL A 174 -5.37 -3.16 11.02
C VAL A 174 -4.04 -2.57 11.48
N MET A 175 -3.02 -2.72 10.66
CA MET A 175 -1.69 -2.17 10.87
C MET A 175 -1.53 -0.86 10.10
N GLY A 176 -0.77 0.07 10.66
CA GLY A 176 -0.34 1.31 10.01
C GLY A 176 0.75 2.00 10.82
N ASP A 177 1.43 2.98 10.23
CA ASP A 177 2.46 3.78 10.90
C ASP A 177 1.85 5.00 11.63
N ASP A 178 2.62 5.64 12.51
CA ASP A 178 2.18 6.78 13.33
C ASP A 178 1.86 8.07 12.54
N ASP A 179 2.20 8.11 11.27
CA ASP A 179 1.86 9.13 10.27
C ASP A 179 0.89 8.62 9.18
N THR A 180 0.26 7.46 9.38
CA THR A 180 -0.82 6.98 8.51
C THR A 180 -2.15 7.65 8.87
N VAL A 181 -2.85 8.16 7.87
CA VAL A 181 -4.21 8.71 8.01
C VAL A 181 -5.21 7.74 7.39
N PHE A 182 -6.07 7.14 8.22
CA PHE A 182 -7.12 6.23 7.77
C PHE A 182 -8.45 6.95 7.52
N PHE A 183 -9.16 6.51 6.49
CA PHE A 183 -10.53 6.87 6.19
C PHE A 183 -11.44 5.73 6.68
N THR A 184 -11.75 5.74 7.98
CA THR A 184 -12.29 4.59 8.71
C THR A 184 -13.62 4.03 8.19
N GLU A 185 -14.53 4.87 7.70
CA GLU A 185 -15.80 4.42 7.10
C GLU A 185 -15.55 3.70 5.76
N ASN A 186 -14.61 4.20 4.96
CA ASN A 186 -14.18 3.56 3.72
C ASN A 186 -13.45 2.25 4.01
N LEU A 187 -12.57 2.21 5.03
CA LEU A 187 -11.90 1.00 5.49
C LEU A 187 -12.91 -0.07 5.93
N VAL A 188 -13.91 0.30 6.73
CA VAL A 188 -14.98 -0.62 7.16
C VAL A 188 -15.76 -1.15 5.95
N THR A 189 -16.08 -0.28 4.99
CA THR A 189 -16.77 -0.65 3.75
C THR A 189 -15.95 -1.67 2.96
N VAL A 190 -14.64 -1.43 2.81
CA VAL A 190 -13.72 -2.31 2.09
C VAL A 190 -13.59 -3.67 2.79
N LEU A 191 -13.36 -3.70 4.10
CA LEU A 191 -13.23 -4.95 4.87
C LEU A 191 -14.56 -5.70 4.99
N GLY A 192 -15.70 -4.99 4.86
CA GLY A 192 -17.03 -5.59 4.82
C GLY A 192 -17.31 -6.44 3.58
N LYS A 193 -16.45 -6.41 2.56
CA LYS A 193 -16.52 -7.28 1.38
C LYS A 193 -16.07 -8.71 1.63
N TYR A 194 -15.31 -8.94 2.69
CA TYR A 194 -14.59 -10.18 2.92
C TYR A 194 -15.13 -10.93 4.13
N ASP A 195 -15.19 -12.27 4.04
CA ASP A 195 -15.51 -13.11 5.20
C ASP A 195 -14.32 -13.12 6.17
N HIS A 196 -14.52 -12.51 7.33
CA HIS A 196 -13.52 -12.39 8.37
C HIS A 196 -13.13 -13.71 9.04
N ASN A 197 -13.89 -14.79 8.81
CA ASN A 197 -13.57 -16.13 9.27
C ASN A 197 -12.55 -16.84 8.38
N GLU A 198 -12.36 -16.34 7.15
CA GLU A 198 -11.36 -16.82 6.21
C GLU A 198 -10.03 -16.07 6.36
N MET A 199 -8.96 -16.68 5.85
CA MET A 199 -7.61 -16.10 5.96
C MET A 199 -7.35 -15.05 4.87
N TYR A 200 -7.51 -13.79 5.24
CA TYR A 200 -7.21 -12.64 4.38
C TYR A 200 -6.05 -11.79 4.91
N TYR A 201 -5.18 -11.38 3.97
CA TYR A 201 -4.18 -10.33 4.09
C TYR A 201 -4.49 -9.26 3.03
N ILE A 202 -4.96 -8.09 3.44
CA ILE A 202 -5.52 -7.05 2.57
C ILE A 202 -4.71 -5.77 2.69
N GLY A 203 -4.34 -5.15 1.57
CA GLY A 203 -3.66 -3.85 1.56
C GLY A 203 -3.24 -3.41 0.17
N GLY A 204 -2.34 -2.44 0.10
CA GLY A 204 -1.88 -1.82 -1.15
C GLY A 204 -0.38 -1.92 -1.36
N ASN A 205 0.01 -1.87 -2.64
CA ASN A 205 1.40 -1.72 -3.08
C ASN A 205 1.84 -0.26 -3.04
N SER A 206 3.12 -0.02 -3.35
CA SER A 206 3.64 1.33 -3.56
C SER A 206 3.17 1.88 -4.91
N GLU A 207 2.98 3.19 -5.02
CA GLU A 207 2.71 3.84 -6.30
C GLU A 207 3.95 3.81 -7.22
N SER A 208 5.15 3.74 -6.63
CA SER A 208 6.43 3.74 -7.32
C SER A 208 6.90 2.31 -7.63
N VAL A 209 7.08 1.99 -8.92
CA VAL A 209 7.55 0.66 -9.39
C VAL A 209 8.88 0.23 -8.74
N GLU A 210 9.78 1.18 -8.49
CA GLU A 210 11.08 0.90 -7.88
C GLU A 210 10.98 0.40 -6.43
N GLN A 211 9.91 0.74 -5.71
CA GLN A 211 9.65 0.19 -4.39
C GLN A 211 9.14 -1.25 -4.49
N ASP A 212 8.19 -1.51 -5.40
CA ASP A 212 7.64 -2.86 -5.57
C ASP A 212 8.66 -3.86 -6.12
N VAL A 213 9.53 -3.44 -7.04
CA VAL A 213 10.63 -4.27 -7.56
C VAL A 213 11.65 -4.60 -6.46
N MET A 214 11.94 -3.63 -5.59
CA MET A 214 12.91 -3.83 -4.50
C MET A 214 12.36 -4.66 -3.35
N HIS A 215 11.07 -4.49 -3.03
CA HIS A 215 10.44 -5.13 -1.88
C HIS A 215 9.62 -6.34 -2.30
N SER A 216 8.43 -6.14 -2.86
CA SER A 216 7.61 -7.16 -3.51
C SER A 216 6.30 -6.57 -4.01
N TYR A 217 5.88 -6.93 -5.22
CA TYR A 217 4.51 -6.69 -5.68
C TYR A 217 3.45 -7.46 -4.87
N ASN A 218 3.84 -8.50 -4.13
CA ASN A 218 2.91 -9.34 -3.36
C ASN A 218 2.82 -8.95 -1.88
N MET A 219 3.44 -7.83 -1.49
CA MET A 219 3.45 -7.31 -0.11
C MET A 219 2.56 -6.07 -0.01
N ALA A 220 1.73 -5.99 1.04
CA ALA A 220 1.14 -4.72 1.42
C ALA A 220 2.18 -3.88 2.17
N PHE A 221 2.38 -2.66 1.74
CA PHE A 221 3.33 -1.74 2.37
C PHE A 221 2.80 -1.25 3.72
N GLY A 222 3.65 -1.28 4.74
CA GLY A 222 3.24 -1.08 6.13
C GLY A 222 2.67 0.30 6.42
N GLY A 223 3.26 1.34 5.82
CA GLY A 223 2.83 2.72 5.98
C GLY A 223 1.51 3.03 5.29
N GLY A 224 1.25 2.44 4.12
CA GLY A 224 -0.06 2.46 3.49
C GLY A 224 -1.12 1.75 4.33
N GLY A 225 -0.69 0.94 5.28
CA GLY A 225 -1.53 0.15 6.15
C GLY A 225 -2.04 -1.12 5.48
N PHE A 226 -2.39 -2.09 6.30
CA PHE A 226 -2.94 -3.36 5.85
C PHE A 226 -3.83 -3.97 6.93
N ALA A 227 -4.74 -4.86 6.53
CA ALA A 227 -5.62 -5.60 7.42
C ALA A 227 -5.33 -7.10 7.34
N ILE A 228 -5.32 -7.74 8.51
CA ILE A 228 -5.21 -9.19 8.66
C ILE A 228 -6.48 -9.69 9.34
N SER A 229 -7.15 -10.65 8.72
CA SER A 229 -8.31 -11.34 9.32
C SER A 229 -7.95 -12.04 10.63
N TYR A 230 -8.93 -12.26 11.50
CA TYR A 230 -8.71 -12.94 12.77
C TYR A 230 -8.15 -14.35 12.58
N ALA A 231 -8.68 -15.11 11.62
CA ALA A 231 -8.20 -16.46 11.31
C ALA A 231 -6.72 -16.48 10.91
N LEU A 232 -6.29 -15.55 10.05
CA LEU A 232 -4.88 -15.43 9.67
C LEU A 232 -4.00 -14.99 10.85
N ALA A 233 -4.43 -14.00 11.64
CA ALA A 233 -3.68 -13.55 12.81
C ALA A 233 -3.44 -14.70 13.81
N ALA A 234 -4.42 -15.58 14.00
CA ALA A 234 -4.30 -16.76 14.86
C ALA A 234 -3.25 -17.76 14.37
N GLN A 235 -3.13 -17.97 13.05
CA GLN A 235 -2.08 -18.83 12.49
C GLN A 235 -0.71 -18.15 12.54
N LEU A 236 -0.65 -16.88 12.15
CA LEU A 236 0.57 -16.08 12.18
C LEU A 236 1.15 -16.02 13.60
N ALA A 237 0.31 -15.90 14.62
CA ALA A 237 0.75 -15.83 16.01
C ALA A 237 1.45 -17.11 16.51
N LYS A 238 1.23 -18.27 15.85
CA LYS A 238 1.90 -19.53 16.19
C LYS A 238 3.32 -19.58 15.63
N ILE A 239 3.56 -18.95 14.48
CA ILE A 239 4.83 -19.06 13.75
C ILE A 239 5.69 -17.79 13.79
N MET A 240 5.13 -16.64 14.17
CA MET A 240 5.73 -15.31 14.02
C MET A 240 7.19 -15.25 14.47
N ASP A 241 7.49 -15.66 15.71
CA ASP A 241 8.85 -15.54 16.23
C ASP A 241 9.86 -16.46 15.52
N GLY A 242 9.44 -17.68 15.13
CA GLY A 242 10.27 -18.58 14.33
C GLY A 242 10.51 -18.02 12.93
N CYS A 243 9.47 -17.48 12.31
CA CYS A 243 9.54 -16.85 11.00
C CYS A 243 10.46 -15.61 10.99
N LEU A 244 10.33 -14.72 11.97
CA LEU A 244 11.18 -13.53 12.09
C LEU A 244 12.66 -13.88 12.25
N SER A 245 12.96 -15.01 12.88
CA SER A 245 14.32 -15.55 12.99
C SER A 245 14.83 -16.07 11.64
N ARG A 246 13.99 -16.71 10.82
CA ARG A 246 14.37 -17.17 9.46
C ARG A 246 14.63 -16.00 8.51
N TYR A 247 13.76 -15.00 8.52
CA TYR A 247 13.91 -13.81 7.67
C TYR A 247 14.70 -12.68 8.36
N PHE A 248 15.75 -13.04 9.12
CA PHE A 248 16.56 -12.07 9.87
C PHE A 248 17.22 -11.00 8.97
N TYR A 249 17.39 -11.29 7.68
CA TYR A 249 18.04 -10.42 6.69
C TYR A 249 17.12 -9.37 6.05
N PHE A 250 15.80 -9.45 6.24
CA PHE A 250 14.89 -8.42 5.71
C PHE A 250 15.00 -7.10 6.45
N TYR A 251 14.96 -6.01 5.69
CA TYR A 251 15.09 -4.66 6.22
C TYR A 251 13.77 -4.15 6.82
N GLY A 252 12.67 -4.26 6.07
CA GLY A 252 11.36 -3.74 6.42
C GLY A 252 10.56 -4.65 7.36
N SER A 253 9.69 -4.06 8.17
CA SER A 253 8.76 -4.79 9.04
C SER A 253 7.63 -5.43 8.24
N ASP A 254 7.07 -4.71 7.28
CA ASP A 254 6.09 -5.19 6.30
C ASP A 254 6.60 -6.36 5.48
N GLN A 255 7.85 -6.29 5.00
CA GLN A 255 8.50 -7.40 4.28
C GLN A 255 8.58 -8.66 5.13
N ARG A 256 8.83 -8.51 6.43
CA ARG A 256 8.84 -9.64 7.38
C ARG A 256 7.45 -10.20 7.61
N VAL A 257 6.44 -9.35 7.81
CA VAL A 257 5.05 -9.78 8.00
C VAL A 257 4.56 -10.52 6.75
N TRP A 258 4.78 -9.96 5.56
CA TRP A 258 4.45 -10.60 4.29
C TRP A 258 5.10 -11.97 4.15
N ALA A 259 6.40 -12.08 4.44
CA ALA A 259 7.10 -13.35 4.34
C ALA A 259 6.52 -14.42 5.26
N CYS A 260 6.19 -14.06 6.51
CA CYS A 260 5.54 -14.97 7.44
C CYS A 260 4.13 -15.38 7.00
N ILE A 261 3.36 -14.46 6.43
CA ILE A 261 2.04 -14.76 5.86
C ILE A 261 2.19 -15.67 4.64
N HIS A 262 3.23 -15.49 3.84
CA HIS A 262 3.51 -16.31 2.68
C HIS A 262 3.91 -17.75 3.04
N GLU A 263 4.61 -17.97 4.16
CA GLU A 263 4.83 -19.33 4.69
C GLU A 263 3.53 -20.06 5.06
N ILE A 264 2.47 -19.31 5.42
CA ILE A 264 1.13 -19.87 5.68
C ILE A 264 0.40 -20.17 4.35
N GLY A 265 0.86 -19.61 3.23
CA GLY A 265 0.26 -19.80 1.90
C GLY A 265 -0.85 -18.81 1.57
N VAL A 266 -0.93 -17.68 2.28
CA VAL A 266 -1.96 -16.65 2.03
C VAL A 266 -1.39 -15.53 1.14
N PRO A 267 -2.00 -15.25 -0.04
CA PRO A 267 -1.55 -14.18 -0.91
C PRO A 267 -2.09 -12.81 -0.44
N LEU A 268 -1.48 -11.74 -0.95
CA LEU A 268 -2.02 -10.39 -0.82
C LEU A 268 -3.31 -10.24 -1.63
N THR A 269 -4.36 -9.82 -0.95
CA THR A 269 -5.58 -9.29 -1.55
C THR A 269 -5.41 -7.78 -1.74
N ARG A 270 -5.22 -7.36 -2.99
CA ARG A 270 -4.91 -5.96 -3.31
C ARG A 270 -6.17 -5.09 -3.26
N GLU A 271 -6.10 -4.01 -2.50
CA GLU A 271 -7.09 -2.95 -2.45
C GLU A 271 -6.42 -1.62 -2.79
N ASN A 272 -6.76 -1.04 -3.94
CA ASN A 272 -6.09 0.14 -4.49
C ASN A 272 -6.39 1.46 -3.73
N GLY A 273 -7.19 1.39 -2.66
CA GLY A 273 -7.48 2.52 -1.77
C GLY A 273 -6.45 2.70 -0.66
N PHE A 274 -5.58 1.71 -0.43
CA PHE A 274 -4.48 1.81 0.53
C PHE A 274 -3.27 2.43 -0.17
N HIS A 275 -2.87 3.62 0.26
CA HIS A 275 -1.75 4.33 -0.34
C HIS A 275 -0.60 4.45 0.63
N GLN A 276 0.47 3.68 0.36
CA GLN A 276 1.79 3.93 0.92
C GLN A 276 2.28 5.34 0.56
N PHE A 277 1.83 5.82 -0.59
CA PHE A 277 2.01 7.17 -1.11
C PHE A 277 3.48 7.55 -1.28
N ASP A 278 4.25 6.56 -1.74
CA ASP A 278 5.68 6.68 -2.07
C ASP A 278 5.83 7.42 -3.40
N ILE A 279 5.49 8.69 -3.39
CA ILE A 279 5.76 9.67 -4.43
C ILE A 279 6.44 10.88 -3.80
N ARG A 280 7.04 11.73 -4.63
CA ARG A 280 7.69 12.98 -4.22
C ARG A 280 7.03 14.17 -4.90
N GLY A 281 7.16 15.35 -4.31
CA GLY A 281 6.67 16.59 -4.93
C GLY A 281 5.19 16.82 -4.68
N ASN A 282 4.43 17.15 -5.74
CA ASN A 282 3.04 17.58 -5.59
C ASN A 282 2.06 16.43 -5.90
N PRO A 283 1.28 15.94 -4.92
CA PRO A 283 0.32 14.85 -5.11
C PRO A 283 -0.95 15.23 -5.90
N TYR A 284 -1.06 16.50 -6.33
CA TYR A 284 -2.25 17.06 -6.98
C TYR A 284 -2.83 16.18 -8.09
N GLY A 285 -2.02 15.80 -9.07
CA GLY A 285 -2.49 15.05 -10.23
C GLY A 285 -3.06 13.68 -9.85
N PHE A 286 -2.47 13.01 -8.86
CA PHE A 286 -2.94 11.74 -8.34
C PHE A 286 -4.30 11.86 -7.66
N LEU A 287 -4.45 12.79 -6.71
CA LEU A 287 -5.71 12.97 -5.98
C LEU A 287 -6.82 13.58 -6.86
N ALA A 288 -6.47 14.37 -7.87
CA ALA A 288 -7.43 14.95 -8.82
C ALA A 288 -8.06 13.92 -9.77
N ALA A 289 -7.38 12.79 -10.00
CA ALA A 289 -7.82 11.69 -10.83
C ALA A 289 -7.63 10.36 -10.08
N HIS A 290 -8.05 10.33 -8.81
CA HIS A 290 -7.96 9.15 -7.96
C HIS A 290 -8.72 7.98 -8.63
N PRO A 291 -8.19 6.74 -8.60
CA PRO A 291 -8.87 5.57 -9.15
C PRO A 291 -10.28 5.41 -8.57
N LEU A 292 -11.19 4.78 -9.32
CA LEU A 292 -12.58 4.54 -8.88
C LEU A 292 -12.65 3.43 -7.81
N VAL A 293 -12.16 3.75 -6.61
CA VAL A 293 -12.14 2.91 -5.41
C VAL A 293 -12.26 3.81 -4.17
N PRO A 294 -12.74 3.30 -3.02
CA PRO A 294 -12.72 4.08 -1.79
C PRO A 294 -11.29 4.49 -1.43
N LEU A 295 -11.07 5.75 -1.10
CA LEU A 295 -9.82 6.16 -0.45
C LEU A 295 -9.79 5.60 0.96
N VAL A 296 -8.83 4.72 1.28
CA VAL A 296 -8.76 3.99 2.56
C VAL A 296 -7.69 4.56 3.49
N SER A 297 -6.52 4.89 2.97
CA SER A 297 -5.43 5.43 3.76
C SER A 297 -4.46 6.24 2.92
N LEU A 298 -3.78 7.19 3.57
CA LEU A 298 -2.68 7.97 3.01
C LEU A 298 -1.51 7.98 3.99
N HIS A 299 -0.30 7.95 3.46
CA HIS A 299 0.93 7.87 4.24
C HIS A 299 2.02 8.81 3.67
N HIS A 300 3.16 8.91 4.35
CA HIS A 300 4.31 9.74 3.97
C HIS A 300 3.97 11.22 3.69
N LEU A 301 2.94 11.74 4.38
CA LEU A 301 2.38 13.07 4.12
C LEU A 301 3.40 14.20 4.27
N ASP A 302 4.33 14.10 5.21
CA ASP A 302 5.40 15.09 5.42
C ASP A 302 6.45 15.13 4.30
N GLN A 303 6.46 14.15 3.39
CA GLN A 303 7.37 14.09 2.25
C GLN A 303 6.76 14.71 0.98
N LEU A 304 5.52 15.19 1.07
CA LEU A 304 4.73 15.73 -0.03
C LEU A 304 4.50 17.23 0.13
N SER A 305 4.15 17.87 -0.98
CA SER A 305 3.58 19.21 -0.92
C SER A 305 2.17 19.15 -0.32
N PRO A 306 1.75 20.21 0.43
CA PRO A 306 0.40 20.36 0.92
C PRO A 306 -0.65 20.14 -0.16
N PHE A 307 -1.71 19.41 0.18
CA PHE A 307 -2.76 19.04 -0.78
C PHE A 307 -3.50 20.27 -1.29
N PHE A 308 -3.61 21.29 -0.44
CA PHE A 308 -4.22 22.58 -0.75
C PHE A 308 -3.15 23.67 -0.77
N PRO A 309 -3.21 24.61 -1.73
CA PRO A 309 -2.23 25.69 -1.84
C PRO A 309 -2.25 26.61 -0.63
N ASN A 310 -1.09 27.18 -0.30
CA ASN A 310 -0.90 28.15 0.80
C ASN A 310 -1.34 27.63 2.19
N GLN A 311 -1.22 26.32 2.43
CA GLN A 311 -1.50 25.69 3.72
C GLN A 311 -0.31 24.84 4.18
N THR A 312 -0.24 24.53 5.47
CA THR A 312 0.67 23.49 5.95
C THR A 312 0.09 22.10 5.63
N GLN A 313 0.93 21.07 5.61
CA GLN A 313 0.50 19.69 5.35
C GLN A 313 -0.67 19.28 6.26
N LEU A 314 -0.53 19.50 7.57
CA LEU A 314 -1.57 19.18 8.55
C LEU A 314 -2.89 19.94 8.31
N HIS A 315 -2.84 21.24 7.98
CA HIS A 315 -4.07 22.01 7.68
C HIS A 315 -4.73 21.52 6.39
N SER A 316 -3.93 21.17 5.38
CA SER A 316 -4.43 20.63 4.12
C SER A 316 -5.15 19.29 4.33
N MET A 317 -4.61 18.43 5.20
CA MET A 317 -5.26 17.17 5.60
C MET A 317 -6.55 17.41 6.38
N LYS A 318 -6.55 18.32 7.37
CA LYS A 318 -7.77 18.68 8.12
C LYS A 318 -8.89 19.14 7.18
N LYS A 319 -8.55 19.88 6.14
CA LYS A 319 -9.51 20.35 5.14
C LYS A 319 -10.05 19.22 4.25
N LEU A 320 -9.23 18.24 3.87
CA LEU A 320 -9.72 17.06 3.15
C LEU A 320 -10.65 16.22 4.05
N ILE A 321 -10.26 16.01 5.31
CA ILE A 321 -11.01 15.23 6.29
C ILE A 321 -12.37 15.88 6.63
N SER A 322 -12.45 17.21 6.67
CA SER A 322 -13.74 17.89 6.89
C SER A 322 -14.74 17.63 5.76
N ALA A 323 -14.28 17.55 4.50
CA ALA A 323 -15.12 17.15 3.37
C ALA A 323 -15.49 15.66 3.43
N TYR A 324 -14.52 14.80 3.78
CA TYR A 324 -14.74 13.37 3.97
C TYR A 324 -15.86 13.09 4.97
N HIS A 325 -15.94 13.77 6.11
CA HIS A 325 -17.01 13.57 7.08
C HIS A 325 -18.43 13.88 6.55
N ILE A 326 -18.55 14.59 5.43
CA ILE A 326 -19.85 14.89 4.81
C ILE A 326 -20.27 13.77 3.86
N ASP A 327 -19.36 13.31 3.00
CA ASP A 327 -19.61 12.23 2.03
C ASP A 327 -18.40 11.28 1.92
N PRO A 328 -18.24 10.36 2.89
CA PRO A 328 -17.07 9.49 3.01
C PRO A 328 -16.77 8.68 1.75
N ALA A 329 -17.81 8.08 1.16
CA ALA A 329 -17.71 7.24 -0.02
C ALA A 329 -17.32 8.03 -1.28
N ARG A 330 -17.53 9.35 -1.32
CA ARG A 330 -17.30 10.22 -2.49
C ARG A 330 -15.98 10.98 -2.43
N ILE A 331 -15.28 11.00 -1.30
CA ILE A 331 -14.04 11.77 -1.16
C ILE A 331 -13.06 11.43 -2.29
N VAL A 332 -12.50 12.46 -2.92
CA VAL A 332 -11.60 12.44 -4.09
C VAL A 332 -12.10 11.72 -5.35
N GLN A 333 -13.33 11.21 -5.35
CA GLN A 333 -13.87 10.50 -6.50
C GLN A 333 -14.12 11.45 -7.67
N GLN A 334 -13.66 11.02 -8.85
CA GLN A 334 -13.73 11.82 -10.06
C GLN A 334 -15.10 11.72 -10.73
N SER A 335 -15.63 12.85 -11.18
CA SER A 335 -16.76 12.96 -12.10
C SER A 335 -16.39 13.87 -13.25
N ILE A 336 -16.83 13.52 -14.47
CA ILE A 336 -16.47 14.24 -15.70
C ILE A 336 -17.74 14.83 -16.31
N CYS A 337 -17.68 16.11 -16.64
CA CYS A 337 -18.75 16.87 -17.28
C CYS A 337 -18.25 17.59 -18.53
N TYR A 338 -19.15 17.82 -19.48
CA TYR A 338 -18.86 18.54 -20.72
C TYR A 338 -19.80 19.73 -20.87
N ASP A 339 -19.24 20.91 -21.13
CA ASP A 339 -19.99 22.06 -21.63
C ASP A 339 -19.74 22.18 -23.13
N HIS A 340 -20.66 21.64 -23.94
CA HIS A 340 -20.54 21.67 -25.39
C HIS A 340 -20.65 23.09 -25.98
N LYS A 341 -21.34 24.02 -25.30
CA LYS A 341 -21.50 25.40 -25.79
C LYS A 341 -20.17 26.16 -25.72
N ARG A 342 -19.47 26.07 -24.59
CA ARG A 342 -18.13 26.66 -24.42
C ARG A 342 -16.98 25.75 -24.86
N ARG A 343 -17.30 24.51 -25.26
CA ARG A 343 -16.33 23.44 -25.59
C ARG A 343 -15.40 23.12 -24.43
N TRP A 344 -15.91 23.08 -23.20
CA TRP A 344 -15.12 22.78 -22.01
C TRP A 344 -15.26 21.34 -21.55
N SER A 345 -14.17 20.80 -21.01
CA SER A 345 -14.20 19.60 -20.17
C SER A 345 -13.99 19.99 -18.72
N ILE A 346 -14.82 19.45 -17.84
CA ILE A 346 -14.80 19.74 -16.42
C ILE A 346 -14.56 18.40 -15.70
N SER A 347 -13.45 18.31 -14.97
CA SER A 347 -13.15 17.17 -14.11
C SER A 347 -13.28 17.58 -12.66
N ILE A 348 -14.13 16.89 -11.91
CA ILE A 348 -14.47 17.18 -10.51
C ILE A 348 -13.95 16.04 -9.65
N SER A 349 -12.94 16.28 -8.83
CA SER A 349 -12.56 15.40 -7.72
C SER A 349 -13.24 15.92 -6.46
N TRP A 350 -14.32 15.24 -6.06
CA TRP A 350 -15.22 15.76 -5.04
C TRP A 350 -14.53 15.90 -3.69
N GLY A 351 -14.70 17.05 -3.04
CA GLY A 351 -14.05 17.38 -1.77
C GLY A 351 -12.57 17.76 -1.91
N TYR A 352 -12.04 17.87 -3.15
CA TYR A 352 -10.65 18.24 -3.38
C TYR A 352 -10.47 19.36 -4.42
N THR A 353 -10.70 19.08 -5.71
CA THR A 353 -10.40 20.03 -6.80
C THR A 353 -11.34 19.91 -7.99
N ILE A 354 -11.49 21.00 -8.74
CA ILE A 354 -12.10 21.01 -10.08
C ILE A 354 -11.07 21.51 -11.09
N GLN A 355 -11.02 20.85 -12.24
CA GLN A 355 -10.23 21.23 -13.40
C GLN A 355 -11.16 21.61 -14.55
N ILE A 356 -10.97 22.80 -15.12
CA ILE A 356 -11.65 23.22 -16.35
C ILE A 356 -10.63 23.30 -17.48
N TYR A 357 -10.85 22.50 -18.52
CA TYR A 357 -10.09 22.54 -19.77
C TYR A 357 -10.92 23.27 -20.82
N THR A 358 -10.34 24.24 -21.52
CA THR A 358 -10.99 25.01 -22.60
C THR A 358 -11.05 24.26 -23.94
N LYS A 359 -11.05 22.93 -23.87
CA LYS A 359 -11.21 22.00 -24.99
C LYS A 359 -11.97 20.76 -24.53
N LEU A 360 -12.59 20.06 -25.48
CA LEU A 360 -13.21 18.76 -25.26
C LEU A 360 -12.12 17.67 -25.25
N LEU A 361 -11.91 17.06 -24.09
CA LEU A 361 -10.99 15.95 -23.85
C LEU A 361 -11.80 14.67 -23.65
N ILE A 362 -11.26 13.54 -24.09
CA ILE A 362 -11.91 12.26 -23.84
C ILE A 362 -11.79 11.87 -22.36
N ALA A 363 -12.72 11.06 -21.87
CA ALA A 363 -12.73 10.62 -20.49
C ALA A 363 -11.44 9.88 -20.10
N ALA A 364 -10.88 9.07 -21.00
CA ALA A 364 -9.62 8.36 -20.78
C ALA A 364 -8.46 9.32 -20.45
N ASP A 365 -8.37 10.47 -21.13
CA ASP A 365 -7.34 11.47 -20.85
C ASP A 365 -7.55 12.12 -19.48
N LEU A 366 -8.81 12.42 -19.13
CA LEU A 366 -9.15 13.06 -17.86
C LEU A 366 -8.93 12.12 -16.67
N GLN A 367 -9.14 10.82 -16.86
CA GLN A 367 -8.88 9.77 -15.87
C GLN A 367 -7.39 9.49 -15.67
N MET A 368 -6.53 9.85 -16.64
CA MET A 368 -5.08 9.75 -16.47
C MET A 368 -4.56 10.92 -15.60
N PRO A 369 -3.94 10.64 -14.44
CA PRO A 369 -3.36 11.67 -13.58
C PRO A 369 -2.36 12.57 -14.30
N LEU A 370 -2.41 13.87 -14.01
CA LEU A 370 -1.34 14.79 -14.42
C LEU A 370 -0.06 14.42 -13.66
N GLN A 371 1.07 14.33 -14.36
CA GLN A 371 2.38 14.07 -13.76
C GLN A 371 2.85 15.32 -12.99
N THR A 372 2.44 15.45 -11.73
CA THR A 372 2.83 16.55 -10.81
C THR A 372 3.78 16.10 -9.71
N PHE A 373 4.14 14.82 -9.70
CA PHE A 373 4.93 14.15 -8.69
C PHE A 373 6.07 13.37 -9.35
N GLN A 374 6.95 12.80 -8.54
CA GLN A 374 8.10 12.01 -8.97
C GLN A 374 8.20 10.71 -8.18
N THR A 375 9.00 9.76 -8.67
CA THR A 375 9.28 8.49 -8.01
C THR A 375 10.00 8.66 -6.68
N TRP A 376 9.77 7.75 -5.74
CA TRP A 376 10.18 7.86 -4.34
C TRP A 376 11.68 7.96 -4.07
N ARG A 377 12.46 7.06 -4.66
CA ARG A 377 13.91 6.91 -4.53
C ARG A 377 14.65 7.69 -5.59
N SER A 378 14.24 7.55 -6.86
CA SER A 378 15.01 8.07 -7.98
C SER A 378 14.66 9.50 -8.39
N TRP A 379 13.57 10.08 -7.86
CA TRP A 379 13.11 11.43 -8.20
C TRP A 379 12.92 11.64 -9.71
N LYS A 380 12.52 10.56 -10.41
CA LYS A 380 12.25 10.56 -11.86
C LYS A 380 10.76 10.70 -12.11
N ASP A 381 10.41 10.98 -13.36
CA ASP A 381 9.01 11.09 -13.79
C ASP A 381 8.30 9.73 -13.96
N GLY A 382 8.93 8.63 -13.52
CA GLY A 382 8.38 7.28 -13.58
C GLY A 382 9.45 6.19 -13.57
N PRO A 383 9.06 4.91 -13.69
CA PRO A 383 7.67 4.45 -13.86
C PRO A 383 6.86 4.35 -12.55
N PHE A 384 5.55 4.50 -12.68
CA PHE A 384 4.55 4.23 -11.62
C PHE A 384 3.73 2.99 -11.99
N ILE A 385 2.98 2.44 -11.04
CA ILE A 385 2.08 1.28 -11.29
C ILE A 385 0.81 1.66 -12.07
N PHE A 386 0.71 2.91 -12.50
CA PHE A 386 -0.38 3.47 -13.30
C PHE A 386 0.18 4.46 -14.32
N ASN A 387 -0.58 4.71 -15.38
CA ASN A 387 -0.20 5.68 -16.41
C ASN A 387 -0.45 7.10 -15.94
N THR A 388 0.40 8.01 -16.38
CA THR A 388 0.27 9.45 -16.16
C THR A 388 0.35 10.18 -17.49
N ARG A 389 -0.11 11.43 -17.49
CA ARG A 389 0.05 12.33 -18.63
C ARG A 389 0.87 13.56 -18.25
N PRO A 390 1.75 14.05 -19.14
CA PRO A 390 2.63 15.17 -18.83
C PRO A 390 1.84 16.45 -18.59
N MET A 391 2.34 17.29 -17.68
CA MET A 391 1.88 18.67 -17.56
C MET A 391 2.52 19.52 -18.67
N SER A 392 1.69 20.15 -19.51
CA SER A 392 2.19 21.02 -20.60
C SER A 392 2.95 22.21 -20.04
N SER A 393 4.07 22.57 -20.66
CA SER A 393 4.79 23.82 -20.38
C SER A 393 4.06 25.06 -20.89
N ASP A 394 3.20 24.93 -21.91
CA ASP A 394 2.30 25.99 -22.37
C ASP A 394 1.15 26.17 -21.35
N PRO A 395 1.06 27.31 -20.63
CA PRO A 395 0.01 27.57 -19.66
C PRO A 395 -1.40 27.54 -20.27
N CYS A 396 -1.54 27.84 -21.56
CA CYS A 396 -2.82 27.80 -22.26
C CYS A 396 -3.36 26.37 -22.46
N GLN A 397 -2.52 25.35 -22.31
CA GLN A 397 -2.94 23.95 -22.38
C GLN A 397 -3.21 23.33 -21.01
N GLN A 398 -2.86 24.04 -19.93
CA GLN A 398 -3.13 23.58 -18.57
C GLN A 398 -4.59 23.86 -18.19
N PRO A 399 -5.21 23.02 -17.35
CA PRO A 399 -6.53 23.32 -16.84
C PRO A 399 -6.50 24.51 -15.88
N ALA A 400 -7.57 25.30 -15.87
CA ALA A 400 -7.84 26.15 -14.71
C ALA A 400 -8.17 25.25 -13.51
N ARG A 401 -7.49 25.51 -12.39
CA ARG A 401 -7.60 24.70 -11.18
C ARG A 401 -8.38 25.46 -10.12
N PHE A 402 -9.33 24.76 -9.51
CA PHE A 402 -10.12 25.25 -8.40
C PHE A 402 -9.96 24.28 -7.25
N PHE A 403 -9.76 24.79 -6.05
CA PHE A 403 -9.62 23.95 -4.85
C PHE A 403 -10.84 24.13 -3.96
N LEU A 404 -11.18 23.07 -3.23
CA LEU A 404 -12.25 23.13 -2.23
C LEU A 404 -12.04 24.36 -1.34
N ASP A 405 -13.08 25.14 -1.14
CA ASP A 405 -13.13 26.25 -0.20
C ASP A 405 -13.99 25.85 1.00
N GLN A 406 -15.21 25.38 0.73
CA GLN A 406 -16.20 25.01 1.73
C GLN A 406 -16.94 23.74 1.33
N ALA A 407 -17.29 22.92 2.33
CA ALA A 407 -18.16 21.76 2.17
C ALA A 407 -19.24 21.81 3.26
N THR A 408 -20.50 21.64 2.86
CA THR A 408 -21.65 21.71 3.76
C THR A 408 -22.60 20.56 3.49
N LYS A 409 -23.13 19.96 4.55
CA LYS A 409 -24.23 19.00 4.46
C LYS A 409 -25.54 19.76 4.28
N VAL A 410 -26.39 19.32 3.36
CA VAL A 410 -27.69 19.94 3.07
C VAL A 410 -28.78 18.89 3.19
N GLY A 411 -29.76 19.15 4.05
CA GLY A 411 -30.82 18.19 4.36
C GLY A 411 -30.29 16.89 4.96
N LYS A 412 -30.99 15.78 4.71
CA LYS A 412 -30.62 14.46 5.25
C LYS A 412 -29.47 13.79 4.48
N SER A 413 -29.47 13.92 3.16
CA SER A 413 -28.60 13.19 2.24
C SER A 413 -27.91 14.05 1.18
N GLY A 414 -28.04 15.38 1.21
CA GLY A 414 -27.40 16.27 0.25
C GLY A 414 -26.07 16.83 0.75
N SER A 415 -25.24 17.27 -0.17
CA SER A 415 -24.03 18.04 0.09
C SER A 415 -23.87 19.17 -0.92
N ILE A 416 -23.29 20.27 -0.48
CA ILE A 416 -22.87 21.38 -1.33
C ILE A 416 -21.41 21.67 -1.05
N THR A 417 -20.60 21.68 -2.11
CA THR A 417 -19.19 22.05 -2.08
C THR A 417 -18.96 23.28 -2.95
N ILE A 418 -18.16 24.21 -2.45
CA ILE A 418 -17.76 25.44 -3.14
C ILE A 418 -16.26 25.36 -3.38
N TYR A 419 -15.84 25.62 -4.61
CA TYR A 419 -14.44 25.61 -5.03
C TYR A 419 -14.04 27.00 -5.49
N LYS A 420 -12.86 27.46 -5.07
CA LYS A 420 -12.31 28.76 -5.45
C LYS A 420 -11.17 28.57 -6.44
N ARG A 421 -11.12 29.41 -7.46
CA ARG A 421 -10.01 29.44 -8.42
C ARG A 421 -8.70 29.64 -7.69
N HIS A 422 -7.70 28.87 -8.07
CA HIS A 422 -6.32 29.07 -7.64
C HIS A 422 -5.55 29.81 -8.73
N GLU A 423 -5.11 31.01 -8.40
CA GLU A 423 -4.15 31.77 -9.19
C GLU A 423 -2.75 31.39 -8.69
N GLY A 424 -2.09 30.48 -9.41
CA GLY A 424 -0.71 30.12 -9.14
C GLY A 424 0.26 31.22 -9.56
N LYS A 425 1.55 31.05 -9.26
CA LYS A 425 2.63 31.90 -9.78
C LYS A 425 2.96 31.62 -11.26
N GLU A 426 2.21 30.73 -11.89
CA GLU A 426 2.43 30.29 -13.28
C GLU A 426 2.02 31.40 -14.26
N ALA A 427 2.66 31.41 -15.43
CA ALA A 427 2.37 32.39 -16.47
C ALA A 427 0.90 32.31 -16.90
N LYS A 428 0.24 33.47 -17.05
CA LYS A 428 -1.15 33.51 -17.53
C LYS A 428 -1.20 33.19 -19.01
N CYS A 429 -2.28 32.51 -19.42
CA CYS A 429 -2.56 32.32 -20.83
C CYS A 429 -3.11 33.62 -21.42
N ASN A 430 -2.41 34.20 -22.40
CA ASN A 430 -2.80 35.46 -23.05
C ASN A 430 -3.51 35.26 -24.41
N ARG A 431 -3.97 34.03 -24.74
CA ARG A 431 -4.65 33.76 -26.01
C ARG A 431 -6.14 34.13 -25.92
N GLU A 432 -6.64 34.83 -26.94
CA GLU A 432 -8.06 35.12 -27.10
C GLU A 432 -8.87 33.81 -27.24
N GLY A 433 -10.05 33.75 -26.61
CA GLY A 433 -10.93 32.57 -26.65
C GLY A 433 -10.57 31.42 -25.70
N THR A 434 -9.42 31.48 -25.02
CA THR A 434 -9.03 30.53 -23.96
C THR A 434 -9.26 31.06 -22.53
N ASN A 435 -9.74 32.29 -22.41
CA ASN A 435 -9.99 32.90 -21.11
C ASN A 435 -11.25 32.33 -20.47
N ASN A 436 -11.04 31.47 -19.47
CA ASN A 436 -12.07 31.13 -18.48
C ASN A 436 -11.93 31.99 -17.21
N GLU A 437 -11.14 33.08 -17.25
CA GLU A 437 -10.83 33.92 -16.09
C GLU A 437 -12.06 34.50 -15.38
N GLU A 438 -13.20 34.58 -16.05
CA GLU A 438 -14.48 35.00 -15.47
C GLU A 438 -14.97 34.08 -14.34
N VAL A 439 -14.70 32.77 -14.44
CA VAL A 439 -15.22 31.80 -13.45
C VAL A 439 -14.33 31.81 -12.21
N GLN A 440 -14.78 32.46 -11.14
CA GLN A 440 -14.00 32.59 -9.90
C GLN A 440 -14.35 31.54 -8.84
N ARG A 441 -15.60 31.08 -8.86
CA ARG A 441 -16.11 30.08 -7.92
C ARG A 441 -17.00 29.08 -8.65
N ILE A 442 -16.99 27.84 -8.17
CA ILE A 442 -17.86 26.78 -8.68
C ILE A 442 -18.59 26.17 -7.51
N ARG A 443 -19.91 26.03 -7.63
CA ARG A 443 -20.76 25.34 -6.67
C ARG A 443 -21.16 23.98 -7.23
N VAL A 444 -20.90 22.92 -6.47
CA VAL A 444 -21.30 21.56 -6.82
C VAL A 444 -22.28 21.06 -5.77
N SER A 445 -23.43 20.57 -6.21
CA SER A 445 -24.44 19.93 -5.36
C SER A 445 -24.47 18.44 -5.68
N ALA A 446 -24.49 17.59 -4.66
CA ALA A 446 -24.53 16.14 -4.83
C ALA A 446 -25.41 15.49 -3.76
N LEU A 447 -25.97 14.32 -4.10
CA LEU A 447 -26.50 13.40 -3.10
C LEU A 447 -25.36 12.55 -2.55
N LYS A 448 -25.43 12.22 -1.26
CA LYS A 448 -24.47 11.36 -0.56
C LYS A 448 -24.32 10.05 -1.32
N LEU A 449 -23.08 9.63 -1.59
CA LEU A 449 -22.84 8.37 -2.28
C LEU A 449 -23.11 7.20 -1.32
N ASP A 450 -23.87 6.21 -1.77
CA ASP A 450 -24.14 5.01 -0.98
C ASP A 450 -22.86 4.14 -0.89
N PRO A 451 -22.35 3.84 0.31
CA PRO A 451 -21.17 2.96 0.45
C PRO A 451 -21.38 1.57 -0.15
N GLU A 452 -22.62 1.08 -0.29
CA GLU A 452 -22.91 -0.22 -0.91
C GLU A 452 -22.48 -0.28 -2.38
N TYR A 453 -22.34 0.87 -3.07
CA TYR A 453 -21.75 0.89 -4.41
C TYR A 453 -20.38 0.23 -4.43
N TRP A 454 -19.58 0.38 -3.37
CA TRP A 454 -18.23 -0.16 -3.28
C TRP A 454 -18.16 -1.66 -2.98
N LYS A 455 -19.25 -2.26 -2.51
CA LYS A 455 -19.33 -3.70 -2.27
C LYS A 455 -19.72 -4.49 -3.52
N ASN A 456 -20.48 -3.85 -4.41
CA ASN A 456 -21.08 -4.50 -5.57
C ASN A 456 -20.26 -4.33 -6.86
N VAL A 457 -19.14 -3.59 -6.86
CA VAL A 457 -18.26 -3.49 -8.03
C VAL A 457 -17.50 -4.81 -8.19
N PRO A 458 -17.78 -5.63 -9.22
CA PRO A 458 -16.94 -6.75 -9.54
C PRO A 458 -15.62 -6.21 -10.09
N LEU A 459 -14.53 -6.96 -9.90
CA LEU A 459 -13.22 -6.77 -10.54
C LEU A 459 -13.24 -6.87 -12.10
N SER A 460 -14.40 -6.69 -12.75
CA SER A 460 -14.53 -6.60 -14.20
C SER A 460 -15.36 -5.38 -14.62
N LEU A 461 -14.82 -4.66 -15.61
CA LEU A 461 -15.38 -3.49 -16.31
C LEU A 461 -16.72 -3.78 -16.99
N SER A 462 -17.77 -4.04 -16.23
CA SER A 462 -19.13 -4.13 -16.74
C SER A 462 -20.15 -3.61 -15.73
N LEU A 463 -19.92 -2.37 -15.26
CA LEU A 463 -21.07 -1.53 -15.02
C LEU A 463 -21.70 -1.25 -16.39
N PRO A 464 -23.03 -1.42 -16.58
CA PRO A 464 -23.68 -0.72 -17.67
C PRO A 464 -23.32 0.76 -17.47
N LEU A 465 -22.94 1.43 -18.56
CA LEU A 465 -22.75 2.88 -18.64
C LEU A 465 -23.73 3.60 -17.71
N SER A 466 -23.37 3.79 -16.44
CA SER A 466 -24.17 4.56 -15.52
C SER A 466 -23.90 6.00 -15.93
N PRO A 467 -24.94 6.81 -16.13
CA PRO A 467 -24.88 8.08 -16.83
C PRO A 467 -24.14 9.10 -15.96
N HIS A 468 -22.81 9.03 -15.93
CA HIS A 468 -21.98 10.00 -15.24
C HIS A 468 -21.73 11.26 -16.08
N THR A 469 -22.52 11.48 -17.13
CA THR A 469 -22.94 12.82 -17.54
C THR A 469 -23.97 13.33 -16.53
N HIS A 470 -23.52 13.64 -15.31
CA HIS A 470 -24.32 14.52 -14.47
C HIS A 470 -24.44 15.85 -15.19
N ALA A 471 -25.65 16.38 -15.30
CA ALA A 471 -25.88 17.74 -15.74
C ALA A 471 -25.18 18.66 -14.74
N CYS A 472 -23.92 19.00 -15.00
CA CYS A 472 -23.20 20.01 -14.26
C CYS A 472 -23.87 21.36 -14.56
N THR A 473 -24.86 21.74 -13.75
CA THR A 473 -25.35 23.10 -13.70
C THR A 473 -24.36 23.92 -12.89
N TYR A 474 -23.52 24.69 -13.58
CA TYR A 474 -22.72 25.75 -12.98
C TYR A 474 -23.45 27.07 -13.26
N ASN A 475 -23.69 27.86 -12.22
CA ASN A 475 -24.21 29.22 -12.33
C ASN A 475 -23.05 30.21 -12.36
#